data_AF-A0A3D5YGZ7-F1
#
_entry.id   AF-A0A3D5YGZ7-F1
#
_cell.length_a   1.000
_cell.length_b   1.000
_cell.length_c   1.000
_cell.angle_alpha   90.00
_cell.angle_beta   90.00
_cell.angle_gamma   90.00
#
_symmetry.space_group_name_H-M   'P 1'
#
loop_
_entity.id
_entity.type
_entity.pdbx_description
1 polymer ?
#
loop_
_entity_poly.entity_id
_entity_poly.type
_entity_poly.pdbx_seq_one_letter_code
_entity_poly.pdbx_strand_id
1 'polypeptide(L)'
;MLHAVGWGEIENVDTISVTTHPGLPGSLVVGKAVGATLAKRYNKPLYEVNHIYGHIFSLLLERNKTDIEFPMVVLTASGGHNDLYFITEDQNKFHIEHLGKTLDDAAGECFDKVSRMLGGPYPG
;
A
#
# COMPACT_ATOMS: atom_id res chain seq x y z
N MET A 1 -1.60 16.76 -5.35
CA MET A 1 -2.24 16.10 -4.20
C MET A 1 -3.17 17.06 -3.46
N LEU A 2 -2.69 18.09 -2.75
CA LEU A 2 -3.58 19.08 -2.07
C LEU A 2 -4.33 20.01 -3.03
N HIS A 3 -3.78 20.30 -4.21
CA HIS A 3 -4.50 21.04 -5.26
C HIS A 3 -5.69 20.29 -5.86
N ALA A 4 -5.71 18.95 -5.76
CA ALA A 4 -6.81 18.13 -6.28
C ALA A 4 -7.97 18.02 -5.28
N VAL A 5 -7.67 18.12 -3.97
CA VAL A 5 -8.67 18.04 -2.90
C VAL A 5 -9.11 19.45 -2.46
N GLY A 6 -8.28 20.47 -2.64
CA GLY A 6 -8.54 21.84 -2.19
C GLY A 6 -8.11 22.04 -0.73
N TRP A 7 -7.43 23.15 -0.43
CA TRP A 7 -6.94 23.44 0.92
C TRP A 7 -8.07 23.63 1.95
N GLY A 8 -9.29 24.01 1.52
CA GLY A 8 -10.46 24.12 2.40
C GLY A 8 -11.06 22.77 2.79
N GLU A 9 -10.94 21.74 1.94
CA GLU A 9 -11.54 20.43 2.19
C GLU A 9 -10.77 19.61 3.23
N ILE A 10 -9.50 19.94 3.50
CA ILE A 10 -8.72 19.22 4.51
C ILE A 10 -9.21 19.47 5.94
N GLU A 11 -9.91 20.57 6.18
CA GLU A 11 -10.57 20.81 7.47
C GLU A 11 -11.72 19.83 7.69
N ASN A 12 -12.35 19.39 6.60
CA ASN A 12 -13.50 18.47 6.59
C ASN A 12 -13.08 16.99 6.70
N VAL A 13 -11.80 16.65 6.58
CA VAL A 13 -11.38 15.25 6.74
C VAL A 13 -11.40 14.84 8.22
N ASP A 14 -11.84 13.61 8.49
CA ASP A 14 -11.87 13.07 9.86
C ASP A 14 -10.51 12.60 10.33
N THR A 15 -9.68 12.08 9.42
CA THR A 15 -8.40 11.46 9.74
C THR A 15 -7.39 11.59 8.60
N ILE A 16 -6.11 11.39 8.94
CA ILE A 16 -5.00 11.35 8.00
C ILE A 16 -4.30 10.00 8.15
N SER A 17 -4.01 9.33 7.03
CA SER A 17 -3.25 8.09 7.01
C SER A 17 -1.97 8.25 6.19
N VAL A 18 -0.87 7.66 6.63
CA VAL A 18 0.42 7.75 5.95
C VAL A 18 1.14 6.41 5.90
N THR A 19 1.68 6.06 4.74
CA THR A 19 2.52 4.87 4.61
C THR A 19 3.84 5.05 5.35
N THR A 20 4.19 4.10 6.22
CA THR A 20 5.41 4.19 7.03
C THR A 20 6.43 3.10 6.74
N HIS A 21 6.01 1.98 6.13
CA HIS A 21 6.86 0.87 5.71
C HIS A 21 6.08 -0.17 4.88
N PRO A 22 6.76 -1.11 4.19
CA PRO A 22 8.12 -0.96 3.67
C PRO A 22 8.19 0.10 2.57
N GLY A 23 9.40 0.43 2.12
CA GLY A 23 9.62 1.39 1.03
C GLY A 23 10.94 2.14 1.15
N LEU A 24 11.21 3.00 0.17
CA LEU A 24 12.42 3.82 0.15
C LEU A 24 12.41 4.80 1.34
N PRO A 25 13.42 4.75 2.24
CA PRO A 25 13.44 5.59 3.44
C PRO A 25 13.26 7.08 3.16
N GLY A 26 13.89 7.61 2.11
CA GLY A 26 13.76 9.01 1.70
C GLY A 26 12.31 9.41 1.39
N SER A 27 11.62 8.61 0.57
CA SER A 27 10.22 8.85 0.19
C SER A 27 9.28 8.72 1.40
N LEU A 28 9.53 7.73 2.28
CA LEU A 28 8.74 7.52 3.49
C LEU A 28 8.87 8.69 4.47
N VAL A 29 10.06 9.28 4.61
CA VAL A 29 10.28 10.48 5.46
C VAL A 29 9.45 11.65 4.96
N VAL A 30 9.39 11.88 3.65
CA VAL A 30 8.57 12.96 3.06
C VAL A 30 7.09 12.75 3.41
N GLY A 31 6.56 11.55 3.16
CA GLY A 31 5.16 11.22 3.49
C GLY A 31 4.86 11.43 4.97
N LYS A 32 5.69 10.87 5.86
CA LYS A 32 5.54 10.99 7.32
C LYS A 32 5.58 12.44 7.79
N ALA A 33 6.53 13.23 7.30
CA ALA A 33 6.66 14.63 7.66
C ALA A 33 5.41 15.44 7.24
N VAL A 34 4.92 15.22 6.02
CA VAL A 34 3.70 15.89 5.52
C VAL A 34 2.48 15.45 6.33
N GLY A 35 2.25 14.14 6.50
CA GLY A 35 1.11 13.61 7.24
C GLY A 35 1.07 14.10 8.69
N ALA A 36 2.21 14.03 9.41
CA ALA A 36 2.32 14.49 10.78
C ALA A 36 2.11 16.01 10.91
N THR A 37 2.63 16.79 9.95
CA THR A 37 2.43 18.25 9.94
C THR A 37 0.96 18.61 9.75
N LEU A 38 0.27 17.95 8.82
CA LEU A 38 -1.16 18.18 8.57
C LEU A 38 -2.01 17.74 9.77
N ALA A 39 -1.76 16.55 10.31
CA ALA A 39 -2.45 16.03 11.49
C ALA A 39 -2.31 16.98 12.69
N LYS A 40 -1.09 17.47 12.95
CA LYS A 40 -0.83 18.44 14.00
C LYS A 40 -1.50 19.79 13.73
N ARG A 41 -1.47 20.29 12.50
CA ARG A 41 -2.03 21.60 12.14
C ARG A 41 -3.56 21.65 12.28
N TYR A 42 -4.24 20.58 11.88
CA TYR A 42 -5.70 20.48 11.86
C TYR A 42 -6.28 19.67 13.02
N ASN A 43 -5.43 19.26 13.97
CA ASN A 43 -5.81 18.44 15.12
C ASN A 43 -6.59 17.18 14.73
N LYS A 44 -6.09 16.46 13.73
CA LYS A 44 -6.69 15.21 13.21
C LYS A 44 -5.88 14.00 13.68
N PRO A 45 -6.52 12.83 13.91
CA PRO A 45 -5.81 11.57 14.11
C PRO A 45 -4.88 11.26 12.94
N LEU A 46 -3.73 10.64 13.23
CA LEU A 46 -2.78 10.15 12.25
C LEU A 46 -2.66 8.63 12.37
N TYR A 47 -2.93 7.91 11.29
CA TYR A 47 -2.77 6.46 11.21
C TYR A 47 -1.57 6.10 10.34
N GLU A 48 -0.68 5.28 10.90
CA GLU A 48 0.41 4.69 10.15
C GLU A 48 -0.08 3.45 9.40
N VAL A 49 0.30 3.34 8.13
CA VAL A 49 -0.18 2.28 7.23
C VAL A 49 1.00 1.49 6.69
N ASN A 50 0.88 0.17 6.75
CA ASN A 50 1.80 -0.72 6.05
C ASN A 50 1.43 -0.72 4.55
N HIS A 51 2.40 -0.41 3.69
CA HIS A 51 2.29 -0.38 2.24
C HIS A 51 1.69 -1.67 1.67
N ILE A 52 2.14 -2.84 2.16
CA ILE A 52 1.66 -4.14 1.71
C ILE A 52 0.20 -4.36 2.11
N TYR A 53 -0.19 -3.90 3.30
CA TYR A 53 -1.59 -4.01 3.73
C TYR A 53 -2.50 -3.12 2.89
N GLY A 54 -2.00 -1.96 2.46
CA GLY A 54 -2.68 -1.14 1.46
C GLY A 54 -2.92 -1.91 0.15
N HIS A 55 -1.92 -2.64 -0.35
CA HIS A 55 -2.09 -3.50 -1.53
C HIS A 55 -3.08 -4.64 -1.29
N ILE A 56 -2.95 -5.37 -0.18
CA ILE A 56 -3.84 -6.48 0.18
C ILE A 56 -5.30 -6.01 0.28
N PHE A 57 -5.57 -4.93 1.00
CA PHE A 57 -6.94 -4.48 1.25
C PHE A 57 -7.48 -3.54 0.16
N SER A 58 -6.70 -3.22 -0.87
CA SER A 58 -7.18 -2.43 -2.01
C SER A 58 -8.36 -3.08 -2.73
N LEU A 59 -8.47 -4.41 -2.68
CA LEU A 59 -9.62 -5.16 -3.21
C LEU A 59 -10.95 -4.74 -2.58
N LEU A 60 -10.93 -4.19 -1.36
CA LEU A 60 -12.12 -3.67 -0.67
C LEU A 60 -12.58 -2.30 -1.18
N LEU A 61 -11.84 -1.66 -2.09
CA LEU A 61 -12.26 -0.42 -2.74
C LEU A 61 -13.36 -0.65 -3.78
N GLU A 62 -13.36 -1.82 -4.42
CA GLU A 62 -14.33 -2.18 -5.47
C GLU A 62 -15.31 -3.28 -5.03
N ARG A 63 -15.01 -4.00 -3.95
CA ARG A 63 -15.80 -5.12 -3.44
C ARG A 63 -16.22 -4.86 -2.00
N ASN A 64 -17.43 -5.28 -1.63
CA ASN A 64 -17.82 -5.25 -0.23
C ASN A 64 -17.08 -6.35 0.53
N LYS A 65 -16.85 -6.16 1.83
CA LYS A 65 -16.26 -7.18 2.69
C LYS A 65 -17.04 -8.51 2.64
N THR A 66 -18.37 -8.43 2.48
CA THR A 66 -19.26 -9.59 2.36
C THR A 66 -19.02 -10.43 1.11
N ASP A 67 -18.34 -9.88 0.10
CA ASP A 67 -18.08 -10.55 -1.18
C ASP A 67 -16.76 -11.35 -1.14
N ILE A 68 -16.06 -11.36 0.02
CA ILE A 68 -14.77 -12.01 0.20
C ILE A 68 -14.93 -13.12 1.22
N GLU A 69 -14.62 -14.33 0.79
CA GLU A 69 -14.59 -15.50 1.65
C GLU A 69 -13.21 -15.63 2.31
N PHE A 70 -13.21 -15.80 3.63
CA PHE A 70 -12.02 -16.10 4.42
C PHE A 70 -12.06 -17.58 4.87
N PRO A 71 -10.91 -18.26 4.99
CA PRO A 71 -9.57 -17.74 4.76
C PRO A 71 -9.24 -17.55 3.27
N MET A 72 -8.38 -16.58 2.96
CA MET A 72 -7.96 -16.29 1.58
C MET A 72 -6.43 -16.28 1.46
N VAL A 73 -5.95 -16.53 0.24
CA VAL A 73 -4.54 -16.34 -0.12
C VAL A 73 -4.42 -15.13 -1.05
N VAL A 74 -3.46 -14.25 -0.76
CA VAL A 74 -3.16 -13.09 -1.59
C VAL A 74 -1.75 -13.21 -2.15
N LEU A 75 -1.63 -13.08 -3.47
CA LEU A 75 -0.38 -12.85 -4.16
C LEU A 75 -0.22 -11.35 -4.39
N THR A 76 0.82 -10.75 -3.84
CA THR A 76 1.27 -9.43 -4.25
C THR A 76 2.28 -9.59 -5.37
N ALA A 77 2.06 -8.95 -6.52
CA ALA A 77 2.96 -8.99 -7.66
C ALA A 77 3.10 -7.57 -8.23
N SER A 78 4.21 -6.91 -7.89
CA SER A 78 4.51 -5.52 -8.24
C SER A 78 5.96 -5.39 -8.72
N GLY A 79 6.43 -4.16 -8.92
CA GLY A 79 7.84 -3.89 -9.23
C GLY A 79 8.82 -4.27 -8.12
N GLY A 80 8.40 -4.35 -6.85
CA GLY A 80 9.29 -4.61 -5.71
C GLY A 80 8.80 -5.67 -4.71
N HIS A 81 7.64 -6.26 -4.95
CA HIS A 81 7.05 -7.28 -4.09
C HIS A 81 6.52 -8.42 -4.95
N ASN A 82 6.81 -9.64 -4.52
CA ASN A 82 6.35 -10.86 -5.14
C ASN A 82 6.19 -11.92 -4.04
N ASP A 83 5.14 -11.73 -3.23
CA ASP A 83 4.98 -12.38 -1.92
C ASP A 83 3.58 -13.01 -1.81
N LEU A 84 3.50 -14.15 -1.12
CA LEU A 84 2.27 -14.86 -0.79
C LEU A 84 1.90 -14.63 0.68
N TYR A 85 0.64 -14.29 0.92
CA TYR A 85 0.07 -14.09 2.25
C TYR A 85 -1.16 -14.97 2.44
N PHE A 86 -1.28 -15.57 3.63
CA PHE A 86 -2.49 -16.23 4.10
C PHE A 86 -3.24 -15.30 5.06
N ILE A 87 -4.51 -15.05 4.77
CA ILE A 87 -5.32 -14.09 5.51
C ILE A 87 -6.52 -14.81 6.09
N THR A 88 -6.68 -14.71 7.41
CA THR A 88 -7.88 -15.15 8.11
C THR A 88 -8.58 -13.96 8.75
N GLU A 89 -9.87 -14.12 9.04
CA GLU A 89 -10.68 -13.13 9.71
C GLU A 89 -11.38 -13.77 10.90
N ASP A 90 -11.30 -13.12 12.05
CA ASP A 90 -12.03 -13.49 13.26
C ASP A 90 -12.53 -12.23 13.95
N GLN A 91 -13.84 -12.13 14.18
CA GLN A 91 -14.49 -11.01 14.87
C GLN A 91 -14.06 -9.62 14.35
N ASN A 92 -14.07 -9.39 13.03
CA ASN A 92 -13.59 -8.15 12.39
C ASN A 92 -12.11 -7.84 12.56
N LYS A 93 -11.29 -8.82 12.95
CA LYS A 93 -9.83 -8.70 12.98
C LYS A 93 -9.22 -9.59 11.90
N PHE A 94 -8.34 -8.99 11.11
CA PHE A 94 -7.58 -9.70 10.09
C PHE A 94 -6.28 -10.20 10.69
N HIS A 95 -5.99 -11.49 10.50
CA HIS A 95 -4.69 -12.08 10.75
C HIS A 95 -4.02 -12.33 9.41
N ILE A 96 -2.79 -11.83 9.26
CA ILE A 96 -2.04 -11.90 8.01
C ILE A 96 -0.74 -12.65 8.30
N GLU A 97 -0.60 -13.81 7.69
CA GLU A 97 0.61 -14.63 7.75
C GLU A 97 1.36 -14.54 6.43
N HIS A 98 2.65 -14.24 6.48
CA HIS A 98 3.51 -14.25 5.30
C HIS A 98 4.02 -15.66 5.03
N LEU A 99 3.56 -16.26 3.92
CA LEU A 99 3.89 -17.64 3.57
C LEU A 99 5.24 -17.75 2.86
N GLY A 100 5.63 -16.73 2.10
CA GLY A 100 6.88 -16.74 1.35
C GLY A 100 6.95 -15.65 0.30
N LYS A 101 8.15 -15.44 -0.22
CA LYS A 101 8.46 -14.41 -1.21
C LYS A 101 9.47 -14.91 -2.23
N THR A 102 9.59 -14.19 -3.34
CA THR A 102 10.72 -14.36 -4.25
C THR A 102 12.05 -14.22 -3.51
N LEU A 103 13.06 -14.98 -3.95
CA LEU A 103 14.42 -14.92 -3.40
C LEU A 103 15.31 -13.93 -4.16
N ASP A 104 14.86 -13.47 -5.32
CA ASP A 104 15.59 -12.60 -6.22
C ASP A 104 14.70 -11.46 -6.72
N ASP A 105 14.35 -11.46 -8.00
CA ASP A 105 13.62 -10.40 -8.66
C ASP A 105 12.12 -10.56 -8.42
N ALA A 106 11.45 -9.43 -8.18
CA ALA A 106 10.00 -9.39 -8.24
C ALA A 106 9.51 -9.51 -9.69
N ALA A 107 8.27 -9.97 -9.90
CA ALA A 107 7.73 -10.10 -11.25
C ALA A 107 7.83 -8.80 -12.06
N GLY A 108 7.44 -7.65 -11.49
CA GLY A 108 7.53 -6.37 -12.18
C GLY A 108 8.97 -5.96 -12.52
N GLU A 109 9.93 -6.27 -11.65
CA GLU A 109 11.36 -6.04 -11.92
C GLU A 109 11.86 -6.92 -13.08
N CYS A 110 11.41 -8.18 -13.16
CA CYS A 110 11.68 -9.04 -14.31
C CYS A 110 11.13 -8.45 -15.62
N PHE A 111 9.89 -7.94 -15.61
CA PHE A 111 9.30 -7.27 -16.77
C PHE A 111 10.13 -6.05 -17.21
N ASP A 112 10.50 -5.19 -16.26
CA ASP A 112 11.34 -4.02 -16.53
C ASP A 112 12.71 -4.41 -17.13
N LYS A 113 13.37 -5.43 -16.59
CA LYS A 113 14.67 -5.90 -17.08
C LYS A 113 14.55 -6.49 -18.48
N VAL A 114 13.55 -7.33 -18.73
CA VAL A 114 13.33 -7.97 -20.03
C VAL A 114 12.96 -6.93 -21.09
N SER A 115 12.06 -5.99 -20.78
CA SER A 115 11.71 -4.89 -21.70
C SER A 115 12.96 -4.13 -22.13
N ARG A 116 13.82 -3.74 -21.17
CA ARG A 116 15.08 -3.06 -21.47
C ARG A 116 16.03 -3.90 -22.33
N MET A 117 16.12 -5.21 -22.09
CA MET A 117 16.94 -6.11 -22.92
C MET A 117 16.43 -6.22 -24.36
N LEU A 118 15.12 -6.06 -24.57
CA LEU A 118 14.48 -6.04 -25.88
C LEU A 118 14.48 -4.65 -26.56
N GLY A 119 15.10 -3.64 -25.94
CA GLY A 119 15.14 -2.27 -26.45
C GLY A 119 13.87 -1.46 -26.17
N GLY A 120 13.03 -1.92 -25.23
CA GLY A 120 11.83 -1.23 -24.76
C GLY A 120 12.10 -0.12 -23.73
N PRO A 121 11.07 0.68 -23.40
CA PRO A 121 11.15 1.76 -22.41
C PRO A 121 11.12 1.24 -20.96
N TYR A 122 11.36 2.15 -20.00
CA TYR A 122 11.17 1.90 -18.57
C TYR A 122 10.09 2.84 -17.99
N PRO A 123 9.17 2.36 -17.12
CA PRO A 123 8.91 0.96 -16.80
C PRO A 123 8.38 0.18 -18.02
N GLY A 124 8.63 -1.13 -18.03
CA GLY A 124 8.55 -2.00 -19.20
C GLY A 124 7.37 -2.95 -19.24
#